data_AF-A0A067QEP4-F1
#
_entry.id   AF-A0A067QEP4-F1
#
_cell.length_a   1.000
_cell.length_b   1.000
_cell.length_c   1.000
_cell.angle_alpha   90.00
_cell.angle_beta   90.00
_cell.angle_gamma   90.00
#
_symmetry.space_group_name_H-M   'P 1'
#
loop_
_entity.id
_entity.type
_entity.pdbx_description
1 polymer ?
#
loop_
_entity_poly.entity_id
_entity_poly.type
_entity_poly.pdbx_seq_one_letter_code
_entity_poly.pdbx_strand_id
1 'polypeptide(L)'
;MPAVRNLKPANSRRQPPQLIKKPRGQSHRLMDVLGLSKHEWKVLARRIQEVAKRHLNLNVTYPHQDPEARDKFWQEAMEQESIFSKFENGWPLKYYVSDRWLAQKVSRAKNAPGRSSRGSRTTRAEVNVRDDDVQDTEQEELEYLDEGNPEDDAERERTASPTSATQDVEFQETSTLNSGGPSTGIRPFLPRKAKMQSLHRGTERDRDVFPDPPQSS
;
A
#
# COMPACT_ATOMS: atom_id res chain seq x y z
N MET A 1 64.43 -3.01 -17.11
CA MET A 1 63.75 -1.74 -16.77
C MET A 1 62.24 -1.96 -16.88
N PRO A 2 61.54 -2.33 -15.80
CA PRO A 2 60.10 -2.57 -15.83
C PRO A 2 59.31 -1.26 -15.90
N ALA A 3 58.33 -1.20 -16.80
CA ALA A 3 57.47 -0.05 -17.02
C ALA A 3 56.48 0.14 -15.85
N VAL A 4 56.58 1.28 -15.18
CA VAL A 4 55.68 1.70 -14.11
C VAL A 4 54.32 2.02 -14.73
N ARG A 5 53.33 1.13 -14.56
CA ARG A 5 51.96 1.34 -15.02
C ARG A 5 51.31 2.43 -14.17
N ASN A 6 50.96 3.54 -14.82
CA ASN A 6 50.17 4.63 -14.27
C ASN A 6 48.79 4.12 -13.81
N LEU A 7 48.65 3.78 -12.52
CA LEU A 7 47.37 3.58 -11.88
C LEU A 7 46.68 4.95 -11.78
N LYS A 8 45.69 5.19 -12.67
CA LYS A 8 44.80 6.34 -12.52
C LYS A 8 44.17 6.25 -11.12
N PRO A 9 44.34 7.25 -10.24
CA PRO A 9 43.68 7.22 -8.95
C PRO A 9 42.18 7.20 -9.21
N ALA A 10 41.52 6.11 -8.82
CA ALA A 10 40.08 5.96 -8.85
C ALA A 10 39.47 6.91 -7.81
N ASN A 11 39.56 8.22 -8.07
CA ASN A 11 38.94 9.28 -7.30
C ASN A 11 37.48 9.43 -7.76
N SER A 12 36.76 8.31 -7.73
CA SER A 12 35.30 8.34 -7.79
C SER A 12 34.84 8.82 -6.43
N ARG A 13 34.79 10.15 -6.26
CA ARG A 13 34.11 10.79 -5.13
C ARG A 13 32.75 10.13 -5.03
N ARG A 14 32.57 9.29 -4.01
CA ARG A 14 31.34 8.53 -3.79
C ARG A 14 30.22 9.56 -3.64
N GLN A 15 29.47 9.79 -4.72
CA GLN A 15 28.26 10.58 -4.62
C GLN A 15 27.37 9.84 -3.62
N PRO A 16 26.79 10.55 -2.65
CA PRO A 16 25.83 9.93 -1.75
C PRO A 16 24.74 9.26 -2.60
N PRO A 17 24.26 8.07 -2.21
CA PRO A 17 23.23 7.37 -2.95
C PRO A 17 22.06 8.33 -3.17
N GLN A 18 21.70 8.55 -4.44
CA GLN A 18 20.62 9.46 -4.77
C GLN A 18 19.31 8.82 -4.29
N LEU A 19 18.67 9.46 -3.29
CA LEU A 19 17.39 9.00 -2.76
C LEU A 19 16.28 9.21 -3.79
N ILE A 20 15.43 8.20 -3.96
CA ILE A 20 14.32 8.23 -4.92
C ILE A 20 13.21 9.13 -4.37
N LYS A 21 12.95 10.25 -5.04
CA LYS A 21 11.92 11.23 -4.65
C LYS A 21 10.51 10.73 -4.97
N LYS A 22 9.52 11.23 -4.23
CA LYS A 22 8.11 10.97 -4.52
C LYS A 22 7.71 11.66 -5.84
N PRO A 23 7.21 10.93 -6.85
CA PRO A 23 6.68 11.54 -8.07
C PRO A 23 5.46 12.42 -7.75
N ARG A 24 5.37 13.61 -8.38
CA ARG A 24 4.30 14.57 -8.15
C ARG A 24 3.16 14.35 -9.14
N GLY A 25 1.91 14.37 -8.67
CA GLY A 25 0.71 14.48 -9.53
C GLY A 25 0.18 13.19 -10.17
N GLN A 26 0.85 12.05 -10.00
CA GLN A 26 0.36 10.75 -10.50
C GLN A 26 0.17 9.75 -9.35
N SER A 27 -0.91 8.98 -9.42
CA SER A 27 -1.12 7.82 -8.55
C SER A 27 -0.30 6.66 -9.10
N HIS A 28 0.83 6.37 -8.47
CA HIS A 28 1.66 5.22 -8.83
C HIS A 28 1.29 3.99 -8.02
N ARG A 29 1.36 2.82 -8.66
CA ARG A 29 1.28 1.56 -7.93
C ARG A 29 2.60 1.38 -7.19
N LEU A 30 2.52 1.17 -5.88
CA LEU A 30 3.70 0.97 -5.03
C LEU A 30 4.57 -0.19 -5.50
N MET A 31 3.94 -1.24 -6.07
CA MET A 31 4.63 -2.38 -6.66
C MET A 31 5.61 -1.97 -7.75
N ASP A 32 5.15 -1.16 -8.71
CA ASP A 32 5.96 -0.69 -9.84
C ASP A 32 7.11 0.20 -9.36
N VAL A 33 6.88 1.00 -8.32
CA VAL A 33 7.88 1.88 -7.72
C VAL A 33 8.97 1.11 -6.99
N LEU A 34 8.60 0.03 -6.30
CA LEU A 34 9.53 -0.82 -5.58
C LEU A 34 10.21 -1.86 -6.48
N GLY A 35 9.70 -2.05 -7.70
CA GLY A 35 10.16 -3.09 -8.63
C GLY A 35 9.86 -4.50 -8.13
N LEU A 36 8.77 -4.67 -7.38
CA LEU A 36 8.38 -5.95 -6.78
C LEU A 36 7.29 -6.63 -7.57
N SER A 37 7.34 -7.95 -7.63
CA SER A 37 6.24 -8.77 -8.12
C SER A 37 5.01 -8.67 -7.20
N LYS A 38 3.84 -9.08 -7.71
CA LYS A 38 2.59 -9.13 -6.92
C LYS A 38 2.73 -9.98 -5.66
N HIS A 39 3.43 -11.10 -5.76
CA HIS A 39 3.64 -12.02 -4.65
C HIS A 39 4.56 -11.42 -3.58
N GLU A 40 5.72 -10.89 -3.97
CA GLU A 40 6.65 -10.22 -3.05
C GLU A 40 6.00 -9.04 -2.35
N TRP A 41 5.21 -8.25 -3.08
CA TRP A 41 4.44 -7.16 -2.49
C TRP A 41 3.44 -7.66 -1.44
N LYS A 42 2.75 -8.79 -1.67
CA LYS A 42 1.80 -9.36 -0.70
C LYS A 42 2.51 -9.76 0.59
N VAL A 43 3.70 -10.36 0.49
CA VAL A 43 4.53 -10.74 1.66
C VAL A 43 5.00 -9.49 2.41
N LEU A 44 5.57 -8.52 1.69
CA LEU A 44 6.05 -7.26 2.26
C LEU A 44 4.91 -6.48 2.95
N ALA A 45 3.76 -6.39 2.29
CA ALA A 45 2.57 -5.73 2.81
C ALA A 45 2.10 -6.37 4.12
N ARG A 46 2.11 -7.71 4.24
CA ARG A 46 1.73 -8.41 5.49
C ARG A 46 2.67 -8.07 6.64
N ARG A 47 3.99 -8.10 6.41
CA ARG A 47 4.99 -7.74 7.43
C ARG A 47 4.81 -6.32 7.93
N ILE A 48 4.64 -5.36 7.02
CA ILE A 48 4.37 -3.95 7.39
C ILE A 48 3.09 -3.83 8.21
N GLN A 49 2.03 -4.57 7.85
CA GLN A 49 0.77 -4.57 8.59
C GLN A 49 0.95 -5.16 10.00
N GLU A 50 1.77 -6.20 10.16
CA GLU A 50 2.08 -6.78 11.47
C GLU A 50 2.80 -5.78 12.38
N VAL A 51 3.82 -5.07 11.87
CA VAL A 51 4.50 -4.01 12.62
C VAL A 51 3.52 -2.88 12.96
N ALA A 52 2.69 -2.47 11.99
CA ALA A 52 1.71 -1.42 12.20
C ALA A 52 0.64 -1.80 13.24
N LYS A 53 0.22 -3.07 13.31
CA LYS A 53 -0.71 -3.57 14.35
C LYS A 53 -0.12 -3.52 15.76
N ARG A 54 1.20 -3.64 15.90
CA ARG A 54 1.89 -3.59 17.21
C ARG A 54 1.96 -2.18 17.77
N HIS A 55 2.14 -1.18 16.89
CA HIS A 55 2.41 0.20 17.30
C HIS A 55 1.26 1.17 17.09
N LEU A 56 0.46 1.01 16.04
CA LEU A 56 -0.56 1.99 15.63
C LEU A 56 -1.96 1.59 16.08
N ASN A 57 -2.79 2.58 16.39
CA ASN A 57 -4.19 2.37 16.70
C ASN A 57 -5.04 2.24 15.42
N LEU A 58 -5.57 1.05 15.14
CA LEU A 58 -6.29 0.76 13.89
C LEU A 58 -7.63 1.52 13.74
N ASN A 59 -8.14 2.12 14.81
CA ASN A 59 -9.41 2.87 14.81
C ASN A 59 -9.22 4.36 14.47
N VAL A 60 -7.98 4.82 14.37
CA VAL A 60 -7.64 6.24 14.21
C VAL A 60 -6.92 6.44 12.88
N THR A 61 -7.22 7.52 12.17
CA THR A 61 -6.51 7.85 10.92
C THR A 61 -5.06 8.26 11.19
N TYR A 62 -4.15 7.99 10.24
CA TYR A 62 -2.71 8.20 10.40
C TYR A 62 -2.28 9.59 10.93
N PRO A 63 -2.87 10.72 10.49
CA PRO A 63 -2.49 12.05 11.00
C PRO A 63 -2.79 12.24 12.49
N HIS A 64 -3.78 11.53 13.02
CA HIS A 64 -4.26 11.60 14.41
C HIS A 64 -3.66 10.51 15.32
N GLN A 65 -2.71 9.72 14.81
CA GLN A 65 -1.96 8.78 15.64
C GLN A 65 -1.04 9.54 16.60
N ASP A 66 -0.77 8.91 17.73
CA ASP A 66 0.24 9.37 18.66
C ASP A 66 1.62 9.50 17.96
N PRO A 67 2.32 10.65 18.07
CA PRO A 67 3.61 10.85 17.42
C PRO A 67 4.64 9.80 17.82
N GLU A 68 4.72 9.42 19.10
CA GLU A 68 5.71 8.43 19.56
C GLU A 68 5.43 7.04 18.96
N ALA A 69 4.16 6.64 18.91
CA ALA A 69 3.74 5.42 18.25
C ALA A 69 4.11 5.39 16.75
N ARG A 70 3.96 6.52 16.04
CA ARG A 70 4.37 6.63 14.63
C ARG A 70 5.88 6.50 14.47
N ASP A 71 6.65 7.12 15.35
CA ASP A 71 8.12 7.07 15.28
C ASP A 71 8.65 5.67 15.57
N LYS A 72 8.08 4.96 16.57
CA LYS A 72 8.39 3.55 16.85
C LYS A 72 8.04 2.63 15.68
N PHE A 73 6.84 2.79 15.13
CA PHE A 73 6.42 2.08 13.91
C PHE A 73 7.43 2.30 12.78
N TRP A 74 7.83 3.55 12.57
CA TRP A 74 8.74 3.93 11.49
C TRP A 74 10.13 3.33 11.66
N GLN A 75 10.68 3.40 12.87
CA GLN A 75 11.99 2.83 13.18
C GLN A 75 11.99 1.32 12.95
N GLU A 76 11.03 0.59 13.51
CA GLU A 76 10.97 -0.88 13.38
C GLU A 76 10.70 -1.31 11.92
N ALA A 77 9.81 -0.62 11.21
CA ALA A 77 9.52 -0.95 9.82
C ALA A 77 10.73 -0.71 8.90
N MET A 78 11.51 0.37 9.13
CA MET A 78 12.73 0.66 8.38
C MET A 78 13.87 -0.32 8.71
N GLU A 79 13.92 -0.82 9.94
CA GLU A 79 14.89 -1.83 10.38
C GLU A 79 14.59 -3.19 9.74
N GLN A 80 13.33 -3.62 9.72
CA GLN A 80 12.93 -4.91 9.13
C GLN A 80 13.00 -4.91 7.61
N GLU A 81 12.63 -3.80 6.96
CA GLU A 81 12.48 -3.74 5.51
C GLU A 81 13.39 -2.66 4.90
N SER A 82 14.68 -3.01 4.76
CA SER A 82 15.74 -2.12 4.25
C SER A 82 15.49 -1.56 2.84
N ILE A 83 14.55 -2.14 2.08
CA ILE A 83 14.14 -1.63 0.76
C ILE A 83 13.66 -0.18 0.82
N PHE A 84 13.05 0.23 1.93
CA PHE A 84 12.51 1.58 2.09
C PHE A 84 13.59 2.65 2.29
N SER A 85 14.81 2.27 2.71
CA SER A 85 15.96 3.17 2.89
C SER A 85 16.45 3.81 1.58
N LYS A 86 16.07 3.27 0.43
CA LYS A 86 16.40 3.83 -0.90
C LYS A 86 15.52 5.04 -1.26
N PHE A 87 14.42 5.25 -0.54
CA PHE A 87 13.42 6.26 -0.86
C PHE A 87 13.52 7.44 0.10
N GLU A 88 13.36 8.65 -0.45
CA GLU A 88 13.38 9.87 0.33
C GLU A 88 12.29 9.84 1.40
N ASN A 89 12.69 9.95 2.68
CA ASN A 89 11.80 9.88 3.83
C ASN A 89 10.91 8.63 3.85
N GLY A 90 11.36 7.50 3.27
CA GLY A 90 10.62 6.24 3.18
C GLY A 90 9.20 6.41 2.60
N TRP A 91 8.99 7.38 1.72
CA TRP A 91 7.64 7.77 1.29
C TRP A 91 6.73 6.62 0.82
N PRO A 92 7.20 5.51 0.21
CA PRO A 92 6.33 4.39 -0.16
C PRO A 92 5.66 3.74 1.06
N LEU A 93 6.41 3.58 2.16
CA LEU A 93 5.92 3.04 3.42
C LEU A 93 4.86 3.96 4.02
N LYS A 94 5.16 5.27 4.09
CA LYS A 94 4.23 6.28 4.61
C LYS A 94 2.93 6.29 3.81
N TYR A 95 3.03 6.35 2.49
CA TYR A 95 1.88 6.37 1.58
C TYR A 95 1.04 5.10 1.70
N TYR A 96 1.67 3.93 1.77
CA TYR A 96 0.97 2.67 1.92
C TYR A 96 0.11 2.62 3.19
N VAL A 97 0.71 2.96 4.33
CA VAL A 97 0.03 2.90 5.63
C VAL A 97 -1.01 4.01 5.76
N SER A 98 -0.66 5.26 5.43
CA SER A 98 -1.55 6.40 5.66
C SER A 98 -2.73 6.44 4.70
N ASP A 99 -2.47 6.29 3.41
CA ASP A 99 -3.44 6.65 2.35
C ASP A 99 -4.19 5.43 1.82
N ARG A 100 -3.66 4.21 1.99
CA ARG A 100 -4.31 2.98 1.55
C ARG A 100 -4.82 2.15 2.71
N TRP A 101 -3.92 1.55 3.48
CA TRP A 101 -4.31 0.48 4.39
C TRP A 101 -5.11 0.99 5.60
N LEU A 102 -4.58 1.98 6.32
CA LEU A 102 -5.26 2.48 7.53
C LEU A 102 -6.52 3.27 7.18
N ALA A 103 -6.48 4.07 6.11
CA ALA A 103 -7.65 4.76 5.58
C ALA A 103 -8.81 3.79 5.27
N GLN A 104 -8.50 2.66 4.61
CA GLN A 104 -9.48 1.61 4.30
C GLN A 104 -10.00 0.89 5.56
N LYS A 105 -9.13 0.62 6.55
CA LYS A 105 -9.55 0.02 7.82
C LYS A 105 -10.50 0.93 8.60
N VAL A 106 -10.15 2.21 8.72
CA VAL A 106 -10.99 3.20 9.41
C VAL A 106 -12.33 3.40 8.69
N SER A 107 -12.34 3.46 7.35
CA SER A 107 -13.59 3.61 6.59
C SER A 107 -14.50 2.38 6.73
N ARG A 108 -13.93 1.17 6.71
CA ARG A 108 -14.67 -0.07 6.98
C ARG A 108 -15.25 -0.10 8.39
N ALA A 109 -14.49 0.31 9.40
CA ALA A 109 -14.98 0.38 10.78
C ALA A 109 -16.14 1.37 10.93
N LYS A 110 -16.11 2.50 10.20
CA LYS A 110 -17.21 3.47 10.17
C LYS A 110 -18.47 2.94 9.48
N ASN A 111 -18.30 2.12 8.44
CA ASN A 111 -19.38 1.60 7.62
C ASN A 111 -19.87 0.20 8.04
N ALA A 112 -19.24 -0.43 9.03
CA ALA A 112 -19.64 -1.74 9.51
C ALA A 112 -21.11 -1.68 9.96
N PRO A 113 -22.02 -2.49 9.38
CA PRO A 113 -23.47 -2.37 9.56
C PRO A 113 -23.99 -2.69 10.99
N GLY A 114 -23.12 -2.76 11.99
CA GLY A 114 -23.38 -3.41 13.28
C GLY A 114 -23.61 -2.52 14.51
N ARG A 115 -23.74 -1.19 14.40
CA ARG A 115 -24.09 -0.34 15.56
C ARG A 115 -24.94 0.89 15.26
N SER A 116 -25.55 0.97 14.08
CA SER A 116 -26.78 1.75 13.97
C SER A 116 -27.79 0.99 14.82
N SER A 117 -27.89 1.43 16.09
CA SER A 117 -28.96 1.13 17.02
C SER A 117 -30.21 0.90 16.20
N ARG A 118 -30.55 -0.39 16.14
CA ARG A 118 -31.80 -0.96 15.68
C ARG A 118 -32.87 -0.06 16.26
N GLY A 119 -33.25 0.96 15.49
CA GLY A 119 -34.46 1.70 15.68
C GLY A 119 -35.55 0.70 15.44
N SER A 120 -35.90 -0.04 16.49
CA SER A 120 -37.19 -0.67 16.68
C SER A 120 -38.25 0.41 16.49
N ARG A 121 -38.60 0.68 15.24
CA ARG A 121 -39.70 1.50 14.77
C ARG A 121 -39.92 1.04 13.33
N THR A 122 -40.87 0.18 13.00
CA THR A 122 -42.11 -0.17 13.67
C THR A 122 -42.57 -1.51 13.11
N THR A 123 -42.63 -2.55 13.93
CA THR A 123 -43.55 -3.66 13.69
C THR A 123 -44.97 -3.12 13.88
N ARG A 124 -45.62 -2.75 12.77
CA ARG A 124 -47.04 -3.03 12.63
C ARG A 124 -47.12 -4.31 11.80
N ALA A 125 -47.52 -5.39 12.49
CA ALA A 125 -48.29 -6.53 11.98
C ALA A 125 -48.75 -6.38 10.52
N GLU A 126 -48.61 -7.32 9.61
CA GLU A 126 -48.52 -8.78 9.62
C GLU A 126 -48.09 -9.15 8.19
N VAL A 127 -47.43 -10.29 7.98
CA VAL A 127 -47.70 -11.25 6.89
C VAL A 127 -46.65 -12.36 6.99
N ASN A 128 -47.14 -13.56 7.28
CA ASN A 128 -46.41 -14.82 7.25
C ASN A 128 -45.74 -15.04 5.90
N VAL A 129 -44.41 -15.00 5.84
CA VAL A 129 -43.66 -15.60 4.73
C VAL A 129 -42.64 -16.55 5.31
N ARG A 130 -42.71 -17.78 4.80
CA ARG A 130 -42.08 -19.01 5.28
C ARG A 130 -40.57 -18.90 5.44
N ASP A 131 -40.11 -19.55 6.51
CA ASP A 131 -38.74 -19.98 6.75
C ASP A 131 -38.22 -20.82 5.58
N ASP A 132 -37.23 -20.27 4.86
CA ASP A 132 -36.22 -21.06 4.19
C ASP A 132 -34.86 -20.52 4.66
N ASP A 133 -34.17 -21.38 5.41
CA ASP A 133 -32.84 -21.24 6.00
C ASP A 133 -31.83 -20.76 4.95
N VAL A 134 -31.58 -19.45 4.92
CA VAL A 134 -30.38 -18.89 4.27
C VAL A 134 -29.33 -18.77 5.36
N GLN A 135 -28.46 -19.77 5.43
CA GLN A 135 -27.20 -19.68 6.14
C GLN A 135 -26.40 -18.52 5.54
N ASP A 136 -26.48 -17.37 6.20
CA ASP A 136 -25.66 -16.18 5.93
C ASP A 136 -24.24 -16.50 6.38
N THR A 137 -23.58 -17.33 5.56
CA THR A 137 -22.16 -17.58 5.65
C THR A 137 -21.55 -16.27 5.18
N GLU A 138 -21.05 -15.47 6.12
CA GLU A 138 -20.19 -14.33 5.86
C GLU A 138 -18.92 -14.85 5.17
N GLN A 139 -19.06 -15.21 3.90
CA GLN A 139 -18.00 -15.45 2.97
C GLN A 139 -17.44 -14.05 2.73
N GLU A 140 -16.47 -13.68 3.57
CA GLU A 140 -15.63 -12.52 3.40
C GLU A 140 -14.94 -12.71 2.04
N GLU A 141 -15.62 -12.26 0.98
CA GLU A 141 -15.15 -12.16 -0.39
C GLU A 141 -14.07 -11.07 -0.38
N LEU A 142 -12.93 -11.43 0.21
CA LEU A 142 -11.62 -10.91 -0.12
C LEU A 142 -11.28 -11.47 -1.51
N GLU A 143 -12.06 -11.03 -2.51
CA GLU A 143 -11.68 -11.03 -3.92
C GLU A 143 -10.51 -10.05 -4.09
N TYR A 144 -9.36 -10.46 -3.56
CA TYR A 144 -8.12 -10.35 -4.27
C TYR A 144 -7.70 -11.77 -4.59
N LEU A 145 -8.33 -12.31 -5.65
CA LEU A 145 -7.93 -13.49 -6.41
C LEU A 145 -6.42 -13.71 -6.28
N ASP A 146 -6.07 -14.73 -5.49
CA ASP A 146 -5.28 -15.88 -5.95
C ASP A 146 -5.34 -16.99 -4.88
N GLU A 147 -6.32 -17.88 -5.03
CA GLU A 147 -6.25 -19.26 -4.53
C GLU A 147 -5.16 -19.98 -5.32
N GLY A 148 -3.93 -19.85 -4.84
CA GLY A 148 -2.85 -20.79 -5.14
C GLY A 148 -2.53 -21.50 -3.85
N ASN A 149 -3.24 -22.59 -3.59
CA ASN A 149 -2.95 -23.58 -2.55
C ASN A 149 -1.86 -24.53 -3.08
N PRO A 150 -0.59 -24.48 -2.63
CA PRO A 150 0.37 -25.55 -2.89
C PRO A 150 0.32 -26.55 -1.72
N GLU A 151 -0.81 -27.23 -1.55
CA GLU A 151 -0.84 -28.48 -0.78
C GLU A 151 -1.09 -29.59 -1.80
N ASP A 152 0.01 -30.14 -2.34
CA ASP A 152 0.15 -31.55 -2.73
C ASP A 152 1.51 -31.74 -3.43
N ASP A 153 2.56 -31.99 -2.64
CA ASP A 153 3.51 -33.07 -2.93
C ASP A 153 4.48 -33.23 -1.74
N ALA A 154 3.92 -33.73 -0.64
CA ALA A 154 4.68 -34.13 0.53
C ALA A 154 4.44 -35.62 0.83
N GLU A 155 4.66 -36.51 -0.16
CA GLU A 155 5.02 -37.91 0.12
C GLU A 155 5.86 -38.50 -1.02
N ARG A 156 7.19 -38.57 -0.87
CA ARG A 156 7.90 -39.85 -0.72
C ARG A 156 9.42 -39.67 -0.64
N GLU A 157 9.94 -40.13 0.48
CA GLU A 157 11.15 -40.94 0.63
C GLU A 157 12.12 -41.01 -0.57
N ARG A 158 13.39 -40.62 -0.35
CA ARG A 158 14.53 -41.58 -0.33
C ARG A 158 15.87 -40.83 -0.42
N THR A 159 16.64 -40.98 0.66
CA THR A 159 18.05 -41.39 0.68
C THR A 159 19.02 -40.85 -0.38
N ALA A 160 20.12 -40.33 0.16
CA ALA A 160 21.48 -40.28 -0.39
C ALA A 160 21.91 -39.00 -1.14
N SER A 161 22.80 -38.25 -0.49
CA SER A 161 23.93 -37.54 -1.11
C SER A 161 24.74 -38.49 -2.02
N PRO A 162 25.80 -38.05 -2.73
CA PRO A 162 26.20 -36.74 -3.26
C PRO A 162 26.49 -36.84 -4.79
N THR A 163 26.81 -35.75 -5.49
CA THR A 163 27.99 -35.68 -6.41
C THR A 163 28.08 -34.34 -7.14
N SER A 164 29.29 -33.81 -7.16
CA SER A 164 29.76 -32.71 -7.96
C SER A 164 29.61 -33.00 -9.45
N ALA A 165 29.07 -32.05 -10.22
CA ALA A 165 29.26 -32.00 -11.66
C ALA A 165 29.36 -30.53 -12.10
N THR A 166 30.60 -30.13 -12.39
CA THR A 166 30.97 -28.91 -13.09
C THR A 166 30.28 -28.91 -14.45
N GLN A 167 29.35 -27.99 -14.68
CA GLN A 167 28.79 -27.75 -16.01
C GLN A 167 29.16 -26.32 -16.43
N ASP A 168 30.18 -26.27 -17.28
CA ASP A 168 30.57 -25.11 -18.08
C ASP A 168 29.44 -24.88 -19.10
N VAL A 169 28.71 -23.78 -18.99
CA VAL A 169 27.69 -23.39 -19.96
C VAL A 169 28.06 -22.03 -20.53
N GLU A 170 28.65 -22.11 -21.71
CA GLU A 170 28.94 -21.05 -22.66
C GLU A 170 27.67 -20.25 -22.99
N PHE A 171 27.57 -19.05 -22.42
CA PHE A 171 26.44 -18.14 -22.65
C PHE A 171 26.71 -17.33 -23.92
N GLN A 172 26.03 -17.68 -25.02
CA GLN A 172 26.05 -16.89 -26.25
C GLN A 172 25.20 -15.62 -26.08
N GLU A 173 25.85 -14.47 -26.16
CA GLU A 173 25.24 -13.15 -26.31
C GLU A 173 24.44 -13.10 -27.62
N THR A 174 23.12 -12.94 -27.54
CA THR A 174 22.32 -12.47 -28.68
C THR A 174 21.77 -11.08 -28.37
N SER A 175 22.53 -10.09 -28.85
CA SER A 175 22.11 -8.69 -28.94
C SER A 175 20.91 -8.59 -29.89
N THR A 176 19.70 -8.40 -29.37
CA THR A 176 18.54 -8.07 -30.20
C THR A 176 18.26 -6.58 -30.10
N LEU A 177 18.91 -5.82 -30.99
CA LEU A 177 18.44 -4.49 -31.41
C LEU A 177 17.08 -4.64 -32.09
N ASN A 178 16.05 -3.98 -31.55
CA ASN A 178 14.84 -3.56 -32.27
C ASN A 178 13.99 -2.69 -31.33
N SER A 179 13.24 -1.69 -31.76
CA SER A 179 13.27 -0.80 -32.91
C SER A 179 12.26 0.28 -32.49
N GLY A 180 12.65 1.55 -32.60
CA GLY A 180 11.82 2.67 -32.20
C GLY A 180 10.58 2.79 -33.09
N GLY A 181 9.40 2.84 -32.47
CA GLY A 181 8.15 3.23 -33.12
C GLY A 181 7.46 4.35 -32.34
N PRO A 182 7.32 5.57 -32.89
CA PRO A 182 6.47 6.60 -32.31
C PRO A 182 5.01 6.30 -32.66
N SER A 183 4.27 5.66 -31.74
CA SER A 183 2.82 5.50 -31.88
C SER A 183 2.10 6.72 -31.31
N THR A 184 1.88 7.71 -32.17
CA THR A 184 0.94 8.82 -31.98
C THR A 184 -0.49 8.29 -32.02
N GLY A 185 -0.94 7.72 -30.90
CA GLY A 185 -2.34 7.36 -30.67
C GLY A 185 -3.11 8.50 -30.01
N ILE A 186 -3.58 9.46 -30.81
CA ILE A 186 -4.54 10.50 -30.39
C ILE A 186 -5.85 9.79 -30.00
N ARG A 187 -6.14 9.68 -28.70
CA ARG A 187 -7.45 9.25 -28.23
C ARG A 187 -8.42 10.43 -28.23
N PRO A 188 -9.58 10.34 -28.90
CA PRO A 188 -10.60 11.37 -28.83
C PRO A 188 -11.16 11.45 -27.41
N PHE A 189 -11.03 12.63 -26.81
CA PHE A 189 -11.70 13.00 -25.57
C PHE A 189 -13.21 13.02 -25.80
N LEU A 190 -13.94 12.12 -25.15
CA LEU A 190 -15.40 12.22 -25.03
C LEU A 190 -15.73 13.26 -23.94
N PRO A 191 -16.58 14.27 -24.22
CA PRO A 191 -17.05 15.20 -23.21
C PRO A 191 -18.02 14.49 -22.26
N ARG A 192 -17.55 14.14 -21.04
CA ARG A 192 -18.45 13.73 -19.96
C ARG A 192 -19.29 14.92 -19.54
N LYS A 193 -20.53 14.92 -20.04
CA LYS A 193 -21.59 15.82 -19.68
C LYS A 193 -21.94 15.75 -18.18
N ALA A 194 -22.51 16.87 -17.74
CA ALA A 194 -23.45 17.03 -16.64
C ALA A 194 -22.87 17.03 -15.21
N LYS A 195 -22.38 18.23 -14.85
CA LYS A 195 -22.57 18.84 -13.53
C LYS A 195 -24.04 18.74 -13.13
N MET A 196 -24.37 17.89 -12.15
CA MET A 196 -25.54 18.12 -11.31
C MET A 196 -25.10 19.01 -10.15
N GLN A 197 -25.39 20.29 -10.27
CA GLN A 197 -25.38 21.24 -9.15
C GLN A 197 -26.48 20.80 -8.19
N SER A 198 -26.11 20.13 -7.10
CA SER A 198 -26.99 19.97 -5.96
C SER A 198 -26.90 21.24 -5.11
N LEU A 199 -27.91 22.09 -5.27
CA LEU A 199 -28.21 23.24 -4.42
C LEU A 199 -28.82 22.73 -3.11
N HIS A 200 -28.00 22.47 -2.10
CA HIS A 200 -28.45 22.42 -0.70
C HIS A 200 -27.76 23.56 0.04
N ARG A 201 -28.39 24.73 0.05
CA ARG A 201 -29.29 25.21 1.12
C ARG A 201 -28.48 25.46 2.39
N GLY A 202 -28.01 26.71 2.48
CA GLY A 202 -27.37 27.25 3.67
C GLY A 202 -28.32 27.23 4.86
N THR A 203 -27.75 26.89 6.01
CA THR A 203 -28.28 27.30 7.30
C THR A 203 -27.28 28.28 7.87
N GLU A 204 -27.62 29.56 7.74
CA GLU A 204 -27.08 30.64 8.55
C GLU A 204 -27.21 30.25 10.03
N ARG A 205 -26.07 30.21 10.72
CA ARG A 205 -26.06 30.32 12.17
C ARG A 205 -25.10 31.44 12.53
N ASP A 206 -25.70 32.62 12.58
CA ASP A 206 -25.40 33.61 13.60
C ASP A 206 -25.10 32.92 14.94
N ARG A 207 -23.93 33.23 15.51
CA ARG A 207 -23.89 33.90 16.81
C ARG A 207 -22.47 34.32 17.18
N ASP A 208 -22.40 35.61 17.38
CA ASP A 208 -21.33 36.44 17.90
C ASP A 208 -20.79 36.04 19.28
N VAL A 209 -19.74 36.79 19.63
CA VAL A 209 -19.23 37.15 20.97
C VAL A 209 -18.01 36.34 21.42
N PHE A 210 -16.84 36.79 20.96
CA PHE A 210 -15.58 36.64 21.68
C PHE A 210 -15.41 37.86 22.61
N PRO A 211 -15.25 37.67 23.93
CA PRO A 211 -14.83 38.75 24.82
C PRO A 211 -13.31 38.96 24.74
N ASP A 212 -12.89 40.22 24.72
CA ASP A 212 -11.48 40.64 24.77
C ASP A 212 -10.81 40.25 26.09
N PRO A 213 -9.50 39.91 26.08
CA PRO A 213 -8.74 39.68 27.30
C PRO A 213 -8.34 41.00 27.99
N PRO A 214 -8.23 41.02 29.34
CA PRO A 214 -7.84 42.21 30.08
C PRO A 214 -6.37 42.56 29.86
N GLN A 215 -6.10 43.85 29.67
CA GLN A 215 -4.75 44.40 29.71
C GLN A 215 -4.27 44.47 31.16
N SER A 216 -3.16 43.78 31.47
CA SER A 216 -2.45 43.97 32.73
C SER A 216 -1.55 45.19 32.64
N SER A 217 -1.69 46.08 33.65
CA SER A 217 -0.78 47.19 33.96
C SER A 217 0.47 46.70 34.68
#